data_AF-X0ZHI0-F1
#
_entry.id   AF-X0ZHI0-F1
#
_cell.length_a   1.000
_cell.length_b   1.000
_cell.length_c   1.000
_cell.angle_alpha   90.00
_cell.angle_beta   90.00
_cell.angle_gamma   90.00
#
_symmetry.space_group_name_H-M   'P 1'
#
loop_
_entity.id
_entity.type
_entity.pdbx_description
1 polymer ?
#
loop_
_entity_poly.entity_id
_entity_poly.type
_entity_poly.pdbx_seq_one_letter_code
_entity_poly.pdbx_strand_id
1 'polypeptide(L)'
;EGITISGMVNDMDPSGSSLRVLLPGLKVLVPELEPIISELDPASSALQGLLDQQVQEQDILGMAMAVRLADGTVIGKASGYSDPSGEEAWSVDTQSAIASVTKTYTAVVVMQLVEEGKLSLDDTIDTWFPEQPNGDKITVRMLLSHTSGLHTYIKGPQHLDEMKEGKFSNYWAPMDMVAKANKYGPAGEPGSSEGHYSNTNFVLLGLIVEEVSGNSWAQEVESRIIKPLDLKDTTFLSKEGVLDIMVGGYTKMEFGTQNLLEGGYQNLLEEPWYPHPSTVWACGDIVTTVLDLMTFASALFDGKFVSRETLAVMAQPLATDVDSGILWGLGGGTLEMLPPGAFGMGGDIPGYNAFFIGFLDTKLVVTALCNTEEGDVIMPSLSAMQYISQSLSGAPDESGAATEIPAPDYQKIIDEVLQDDRPGIALRVITPEFEVFETRGYVDWENKIPLEKDHLFRVASCTKTFIATLTLMMHFEGKLDLDDSITMYLPESITNRIQYADQIAIRQMLNHTSGIFNTGDNPKYWAAQYGNPTKEWTDTEVLEFALDQPANFEPGTGYSYSDTDYLLTGLILDQVLGHHHSADVRSRI
;
A
#
# COMPACT_ATOMS: atom_id res chain seq x y z
N GLU A 1 10.12 44.10 22.63
CA GLU A 1 9.32 44.53 23.81
C GLU A 1 7.83 44.72 23.45
N GLY A 2 7.19 43.76 22.77
CA GLY A 2 5.80 43.94 22.33
C GLY A 2 5.18 42.74 21.65
N ILE A 3 5.45 41.53 22.13
CA ILE A 3 4.75 40.33 21.68
C ILE A 3 3.47 40.22 22.52
N THR A 4 2.32 40.23 21.88
CA THR A 4 1.03 39.95 22.54
C THR A 4 0.57 38.57 22.10
N ILE A 5 0.44 37.65 23.05
CA ILE A 5 -0.09 36.30 22.83
C ILE A 5 -1.48 36.26 23.47
N SER A 6 -2.49 35.82 22.72
CA SER A 6 -3.87 35.70 23.21
C SER A 6 -4.43 34.31 22.89
N GLY A 7 -4.93 33.62 23.92
CA GLY A 7 -5.47 32.25 23.89
C GLY A 7 -5.91 31.81 25.31
N MET A 8 -6.59 30.67 25.45
CA MET A 8 -6.90 30.09 26.76
C MET A 8 -5.64 29.47 27.38
N VAL A 9 -5.35 29.82 28.64
CA VAL A 9 -4.16 29.38 29.38
C VAL A 9 -4.56 28.29 30.36
N ASN A 10 -3.96 27.10 30.26
CA ASN A 10 -4.26 25.97 31.14
C ASN A 10 -3.31 25.87 32.34
N ASP A 11 -2.05 26.33 32.25
CA ASP A 11 -1.13 26.33 33.39
C ASP A 11 -0.05 27.41 33.27
N MET A 12 0.33 28.01 34.40
CA MET A 12 1.32 29.08 34.49
C MET A 12 2.23 28.80 35.69
N ASP A 13 3.54 28.67 35.46
CA ASP A 13 4.51 28.55 36.56
C ASP A 13 4.42 29.80 37.47
N PRO A 14 4.36 29.65 38.81
CA PRO A 14 4.38 30.76 39.78
C PRO A 14 5.49 31.80 39.57
N SER A 15 6.59 31.45 38.91
CA SER A 15 7.70 32.36 38.61
C SER A 15 7.46 33.27 37.40
N GLY A 16 6.44 32.99 36.58
CA GLY A 16 6.12 33.73 35.35
C GLY A 16 7.17 33.59 34.22
N SER A 17 8.11 32.66 34.34
CA SER A 17 9.24 32.52 33.42
C SER A 17 9.02 31.52 32.27
N SER A 18 7.97 30.69 32.34
CA SER A 18 7.58 29.78 31.26
C SER A 18 6.06 29.66 31.14
N LEU A 19 5.58 29.57 29.90
CA LEU A 19 4.17 29.39 29.55
C LEU A 19 4.05 28.13 28.68
N ARG A 20 3.26 27.14 29.09
CA ARG A 20 2.91 26.00 28.23
C ARG A 20 1.51 26.19 27.67
N VAL A 21 1.42 26.29 26.35
CA VAL A 21 0.17 26.36 25.59
C VAL A 21 0.12 25.13 24.71
N LEU A 22 -0.71 24.15 25.07
CA LEU A 22 -1.23 23.20 24.09
C LEU A 22 -2.33 23.93 23.34
N LEU A 23 -2.36 23.89 22.00
CA LEU A 23 -3.57 23.87 21.16
C LEU A 23 -3.22 23.98 19.65
N PRO A 24 -4.05 23.40 18.76
CA PRO A 24 -4.14 23.84 17.37
C PRO A 24 -4.70 25.28 17.33
N GLY A 25 -4.02 26.19 16.62
CA GLY A 25 -4.53 27.56 16.35
C GLY A 25 -3.80 28.74 17.02
N LEU A 26 -2.51 28.64 17.35
CA LEU A 26 -1.73 29.78 17.83
C LEU A 26 -1.58 30.87 16.73
N LYS A 27 -1.95 32.12 17.01
CA LYS A 27 -1.59 33.28 16.17
C LYS A 27 -0.59 34.17 16.90
N VAL A 28 0.60 34.33 16.30
CA VAL A 28 1.65 35.24 16.77
C VAL A 28 1.61 36.51 15.94
N LEU A 29 1.34 37.65 16.58
CA LEU A 29 1.40 38.97 15.93
C LEU A 29 2.72 39.64 16.29
N VAL A 30 3.61 39.75 15.30
CA VAL A 30 4.83 40.55 15.37
C VAL A 30 4.56 41.86 14.62
N PRO A 31 4.56 43.04 15.28
CA PRO A 31 4.41 44.29 14.57
C PRO A 31 5.63 44.49 13.65
N GLU A 32 5.40 44.78 12.37
CA GLU A 32 6.38 45.05 11.29
C GLU A 32 6.87 43.87 10.44
N LEU A 33 6.40 42.64 10.65
CA LEU A 33 6.53 41.56 9.66
C LEU A 33 5.14 41.25 9.09
N GLU A 34 4.94 41.53 7.80
CA GLU A 34 3.77 40.96 7.10
C GLU A 34 3.85 39.43 7.23
N PRO A 35 2.81 38.78 7.77
CA PRO A 35 2.85 37.34 7.95
C PRO A 35 2.73 36.68 6.58
N ILE A 36 3.83 36.09 6.10
CA ILE A 36 3.75 34.96 5.17
C ILE A 36 3.36 33.74 6.02
N ILE A 37 2.11 33.71 6.48
CA ILE A 37 1.48 32.49 6.96
C ILE A 37 0.45 32.16 5.88
N SER A 38 0.90 31.46 4.84
CA SER A 38 -0.03 30.60 4.11
C SER A 38 -0.45 29.54 5.10
N GLU A 39 -1.71 29.53 5.53
CA GLU A 39 -2.28 28.38 6.21
C GLU A 39 -1.98 27.14 5.34
N LEU A 40 -1.13 26.23 5.85
CA LEU A 40 -0.88 24.96 5.17
C LEU A 40 -2.21 24.20 5.15
N ASP A 41 -2.68 23.88 3.95
CA ASP A 41 -3.88 23.06 3.74
C ASP A 41 -3.77 21.74 4.55
N PRO A 42 -4.72 21.42 5.45
CA PRO A 42 -4.68 20.21 6.27
C PRO A 42 -4.50 18.92 5.47
N ALA A 43 -5.07 18.83 4.27
CA ALA A 43 -4.90 17.67 3.38
C ALA A 43 -3.46 17.53 2.88
N SER A 44 -2.84 18.66 2.50
CA SER A 44 -1.42 18.75 2.13
C SER A 44 -0.48 18.34 3.28
N SER A 45 -0.75 18.79 4.51
CA SER A 45 0.04 18.38 5.68
C SER A 45 -0.12 16.90 6.03
N ALA A 46 -1.33 16.37 5.94
CA ALA A 46 -1.59 14.96 6.20
C ALA A 46 -0.91 14.04 5.18
N LEU A 47 -0.97 14.40 3.90
CA LEU A 47 -0.28 13.65 2.84
C LEU A 47 1.23 13.64 3.08
N GLN A 48 1.82 14.77 3.49
CA GLN A 48 3.25 14.81 3.83
C GLN A 48 3.57 13.87 5.01
N GLY A 49 2.80 13.95 6.10
CA GLY A 49 3.03 13.10 7.27
C GLY A 49 2.91 11.61 6.98
N LEU A 50 1.97 11.22 6.11
CA LEU A 50 1.85 9.85 5.63
C LEU A 50 3.11 9.41 4.87
N LEU A 51 3.61 10.22 3.93
CA LEU A 51 4.79 9.89 3.15
C LEU A 51 6.04 9.76 4.04
N ASP A 52 6.21 10.69 4.98
CA ASP A 52 7.33 10.64 5.94
C ASP A 52 7.28 9.37 6.79
N GLN A 53 6.07 8.99 7.24
CA GLN A 53 5.85 7.74 7.96
C GLN A 53 6.19 6.53 7.10
N GLN A 54 5.75 6.48 5.83
CA GLN A 54 6.02 5.34 4.95
C GLN A 54 7.49 5.19 4.62
N VAL A 55 8.18 6.30 4.32
CA VAL A 55 9.64 6.32 4.11
C VAL A 55 10.37 5.72 5.30
N GLN A 56 9.96 6.08 6.51
CA GLN A 56 10.59 5.59 7.74
C GLN A 56 10.23 4.13 8.06
N GLU A 57 8.94 3.76 8.03
CA GLU A 57 8.45 2.44 8.47
C GLU A 57 8.85 1.32 7.52
N GLN A 58 8.86 1.61 6.21
CA GLN A 58 9.22 0.65 5.19
C GLN A 58 10.69 0.75 4.77
N ASP A 59 11.42 1.73 5.33
CA ASP A 59 12.81 2.02 4.98
C ASP A 59 12.95 2.24 3.45
N ILE A 60 11.99 2.96 2.86
CA ILE A 60 12.00 3.35 1.45
C ILE A 60 12.99 4.51 1.30
N LEU A 61 13.81 4.49 0.25
CA LEU A 61 14.79 5.56 0.07
C LEU A 61 14.12 6.90 -0.25
N GLY A 62 13.23 6.91 -1.24
CA GLY A 62 12.44 8.08 -1.63
C GLY A 62 11.13 7.71 -2.31
N MET A 63 10.12 8.55 -2.12
CA MET A 63 8.81 8.38 -2.75
C MET A 63 8.11 9.71 -3.02
N ALA A 64 7.22 9.70 -4.00
CA ALA A 64 6.26 10.77 -4.23
C ALA A 64 4.85 10.22 -4.42
N MET A 65 3.86 10.99 -3.99
CA MET A 65 2.44 10.67 -4.13
C MET A 65 1.68 11.92 -4.54
N ALA A 66 0.67 11.76 -5.39
CA ALA A 66 -0.30 12.79 -5.69
C ALA A 66 -1.73 12.25 -5.56
N VAL A 67 -2.62 13.13 -5.10
CA VAL A 67 -4.05 12.85 -4.91
C VAL A 67 -4.85 13.92 -5.63
N ARG A 68 -5.77 13.52 -6.51
CA ARG A 68 -6.84 14.36 -7.04
C ARG A 68 -8.10 14.13 -6.22
N LEU A 69 -8.71 15.23 -5.79
CA LEU A 69 -9.89 15.27 -4.96
C LEU A 69 -11.16 15.39 -5.81
N ALA A 70 -12.32 15.16 -5.19
CA ALA A 70 -13.60 15.17 -5.89
C ALA A 70 -13.93 16.54 -6.52
N ASP A 71 -13.45 17.63 -5.91
CA ASP A 71 -13.58 19.00 -6.40
C ASP A 71 -12.59 19.33 -7.54
N GLY A 72 -11.67 18.42 -7.86
CA GLY A 72 -10.64 18.56 -8.87
C GLY A 72 -9.31 19.12 -8.36
N THR A 73 -9.20 19.44 -7.06
CA THR A 73 -7.94 19.87 -6.43
C THR A 73 -6.91 18.74 -6.50
N VAL A 74 -5.67 19.05 -6.88
CA VAL A 74 -4.56 18.10 -6.92
C VAL A 74 -3.52 18.49 -5.88
N ILE A 75 -3.12 17.52 -5.06
CA ILE A 75 -2.11 17.68 -4.02
C ILE A 75 -1.01 16.66 -4.29
N GLY A 76 0.21 17.13 -4.52
CA GLY A 76 1.40 16.27 -4.68
C GLY A 76 2.41 16.51 -3.56
N LYS A 77 3.01 15.43 -3.04
CA LYS A 77 4.05 15.45 -2.01
C LYS A 77 5.13 14.42 -2.31
N ALA A 78 6.29 14.63 -1.69
CA ALA A 78 7.43 13.73 -1.76
C ALA A 78 8.09 13.63 -0.38
N SER A 79 8.78 12.52 -0.14
CA SER A 79 9.62 12.31 1.05
C SER A 79 10.80 11.41 0.70
N GLY A 80 11.86 11.48 1.51
CA GLY A 80 13.10 10.74 1.29
C GLY A 80 13.99 11.33 0.19
N TYR A 81 14.82 10.48 -0.41
CA TYR A 81 15.97 10.85 -1.23
C TYR A 81 15.98 10.14 -2.57
N SER A 82 16.58 10.79 -3.56
CA SER A 82 16.82 10.24 -4.90
C SER A 82 17.96 9.21 -4.88
N ASP A 83 18.88 9.32 -3.90
CA ASP A 83 20.04 8.46 -3.78
C ASP A 83 20.44 8.20 -2.30
N PRO A 84 21.24 7.13 -2.02
CA PRO A 84 21.60 6.68 -0.68
C PRO A 84 22.55 7.61 0.10
N SER A 85 23.21 8.56 -0.56
CA SER A 85 24.04 9.56 0.12
C SER A 85 23.20 10.49 1.00
N GLY A 86 21.92 10.63 0.68
CA GLY A 86 21.01 11.56 1.32
C GLY A 86 21.27 13.03 0.96
N GLU A 87 22.09 13.30 -0.07
CA GLU A 87 22.37 14.67 -0.52
C GLU A 87 21.27 15.21 -1.44
N GLU A 88 20.69 14.37 -2.30
CA GLU A 88 19.62 14.75 -3.22
C GLU A 88 18.24 14.27 -2.71
N ALA A 89 17.38 15.22 -2.35
CA ALA A 89 16.01 14.92 -1.92
C ALA A 89 15.13 14.50 -3.10
N TRP A 90 14.25 13.52 -2.89
CA TRP A 90 13.21 13.20 -3.85
C TRP A 90 12.19 14.36 -3.93
N SER A 91 11.69 14.65 -5.12
CA SER A 91 10.68 15.68 -5.34
C SER A 91 9.51 15.18 -6.19
N VAL A 92 8.43 15.97 -6.27
CA VAL A 92 7.30 15.66 -7.16
C VAL A 92 7.67 15.76 -8.64
N ASP A 93 8.81 16.39 -8.96
CA ASP A 93 9.36 16.54 -10.31
C ASP A 93 10.41 15.47 -10.64
N THR A 94 10.72 14.57 -9.70
CA THR A 94 11.68 13.48 -9.91
C THR A 94 11.08 12.45 -10.87
N GLN A 95 11.80 12.16 -11.95
CA GLN A 95 11.39 11.19 -12.97
C GLN A 95 11.75 9.78 -12.54
N SER A 96 10.78 8.86 -12.62
CA SER A 96 10.94 7.44 -12.27
C SER A 96 10.27 6.54 -13.30
N ALA A 97 10.75 5.31 -13.44
CA ALA A 97 10.13 4.31 -14.28
C ALA A 97 8.83 3.82 -13.61
N ILE A 98 7.78 3.69 -14.41
CA ILE A 98 6.46 3.25 -13.89
C ILE A 98 6.15 1.79 -14.18
N ALA A 99 7.12 1.06 -14.75
CA ALA A 99 7.01 -0.36 -14.96
C ALA A 99 5.66 -0.73 -15.62
N SER A 100 4.96 -1.71 -15.06
CA SER A 100 3.72 -2.26 -15.60
C SER A 100 2.54 -1.27 -15.67
N VAL A 101 2.60 -0.09 -15.06
CA VAL A 101 1.64 0.99 -15.34
C VAL A 101 1.63 1.38 -16.83
N THR A 102 2.76 1.19 -17.52
CA THR A 102 2.88 1.33 -18.99
C THR A 102 1.79 0.57 -19.75
N LYS A 103 1.33 -0.58 -19.23
CA LYS A 103 0.30 -1.40 -19.86
C LYS A 103 -1.01 -0.64 -20.05
N THR A 104 -1.35 0.27 -19.14
CA THR A 104 -2.55 1.11 -19.27
C THR A 104 -2.39 2.10 -20.43
N TYR A 105 -1.21 2.66 -20.67
CA TYR A 105 -0.96 3.53 -21.84
C TYR A 105 -1.14 2.73 -23.14
N THR A 106 -0.58 1.53 -23.22
CA THR A 106 -0.76 0.61 -24.35
C THR A 106 -2.24 0.27 -24.55
N ALA A 107 -2.97 -0.04 -23.48
CA ALA A 107 -4.39 -0.34 -23.55
C ALA A 107 -5.21 0.86 -24.03
N VAL A 108 -4.92 2.08 -23.57
CA VAL A 108 -5.60 3.29 -24.06
C VAL A 108 -5.43 3.46 -25.56
N VAL A 109 -4.22 3.27 -26.10
CA VAL A 109 -4.00 3.32 -27.57
C VAL A 109 -4.79 2.23 -28.29
N VAL A 110 -4.79 1.00 -27.78
CA VAL A 110 -5.57 -0.12 -28.34
C VAL A 110 -7.06 0.22 -28.34
N MET A 111 -7.59 0.74 -27.23
CA MET A 111 -9.01 1.10 -27.11
C MET A 111 -9.40 2.29 -28.00
N GLN A 112 -8.50 3.25 -28.22
CA GLN A 112 -8.70 4.30 -29.23
C GLN A 112 -8.78 3.74 -30.65
N LEU A 113 -7.91 2.78 -31.00
CA LEU A 113 -7.99 2.10 -32.30
C LEU A 113 -9.30 1.30 -32.45
N VAL A 114 -9.83 0.76 -31.35
CA VAL A 114 -11.16 0.12 -31.31
C VAL A 114 -12.28 1.14 -31.55
N GLU A 115 -12.26 2.28 -30.86
CA GLU A 115 -13.25 3.36 -31.08
C GLU A 115 -13.17 3.94 -32.51
N GLU A 116 -11.97 4.00 -33.09
CA GLU A 116 -11.74 4.38 -34.49
C GLU A 116 -12.22 3.33 -35.51
N GLY A 117 -12.63 2.13 -35.05
CA GLY A 117 -13.05 1.02 -35.90
C GLY A 117 -11.91 0.39 -36.70
N LYS A 118 -10.66 0.62 -36.30
CA LYS A 118 -9.45 0.04 -36.93
C LYS A 118 -9.06 -1.32 -36.36
N LEU A 119 -9.57 -1.63 -35.17
CA LEU A 119 -9.31 -2.86 -34.44
C LEU A 119 -10.60 -3.31 -33.76
N SER A 120 -10.81 -4.62 -33.61
CA SER A 120 -11.86 -5.16 -32.75
C SER A 120 -11.24 -5.85 -31.54
N LEU A 121 -11.92 -5.76 -30.39
CA LEU A 121 -11.55 -6.53 -29.20
C LEU A 121 -11.64 -8.05 -29.45
N ASP A 122 -12.47 -8.47 -30.39
CA ASP A 122 -12.71 -9.89 -30.69
C ASP A 122 -11.89 -10.39 -31.90
N ASP A 123 -11.02 -9.55 -32.47
CA ASP A 123 -10.09 -9.98 -33.50
C ASP A 123 -9.10 -11.01 -32.93
N THR A 124 -8.92 -12.11 -33.64
CA THR A 124 -7.93 -13.14 -33.31
C THR A 124 -6.54 -12.72 -33.79
N ILE A 125 -5.52 -13.08 -33.02
CA ILE A 125 -4.18 -12.55 -33.22
C ILE A 125 -3.41 -13.22 -34.38
N ASP A 126 -3.90 -14.35 -34.89
CA ASP A 126 -3.33 -15.05 -36.06
C ASP A 126 -3.33 -14.21 -37.34
N THR A 127 -4.18 -13.18 -37.41
CA THR A 127 -4.17 -12.18 -38.48
C THR A 127 -2.82 -11.48 -38.60
N TRP A 128 -2.16 -11.21 -37.46
CA TRP A 128 -0.84 -10.56 -37.42
C TRP A 128 0.29 -11.56 -37.13
N PHE A 129 -0.01 -12.63 -36.38
CA PHE A 129 0.97 -13.62 -35.95
C PHE A 129 0.51 -15.04 -36.31
N PRO A 130 0.52 -15.43 -37.59
CA PRO A 130 -0.03 -16.73 -38.03
C PRO A 130 0.72 -17.94 -37.48
N GLU A 131 1.94 -17.76 -36.99
CA GLU A 131 2.76 -18.81 -36.36
C GLU A 131 2.60 -18.88 -34.83
N GLN A 132 1.86 -17.94 -34.22
CA GLN A 132 1.65 -17.92 -32.78
C GLN A 132 0.77 -19.10 -32.34
N PRO A 133 1.23 -19.97 -31.41
CA PRO A 133 0.39 -21.04 -30.88
C PRO A 133 -0.92 -20.51 -30.29
N ASN A 134 -2.04 -21.14 -30.64
CA ASN A 134 -3.41 -20.71 -30.31
C ASN A 134 -3.78 -19.29 -30.80
N GLY A 135 -3.04 -18.72 -31.76
CA GLY A 135 -3.31 -17.38 -32.28
C GLY A 135 -4.70 -17.23 -32.90
N ASP A 136 -5.28 -18.32 -33.42
CA ASP A 136 -6.63 -18.43 -33.97
C ASP A 136 -7.74 -18.42 -32.90
N LYS A 137 -7.35 -18.48 -31.62
CA LYS A 137 -8.26 -18.46 -30.45
C LYS A 137 -8.05 -17.25 -29.55
N ILE A 138 -6.79 -16.82 -29.41
CA ILE A 138 -6.43 -15.68 -28.57
C ILE A 138 -6.92 -14.40 -29.25
N THR A 139 -7.69 -13.61 -28.53
CA THR A 139 -8.23 -12.32 -29.01
C THR A 139 -7.51 -11.13 -28.39
N VAL A 140 -7.65 -9.95 -29.01
CA VAL A 140 -7.16 -8.67 -28.45
C VAL A 140 -7.68 -8.45 -27.02
N ARG A 141 -8.96 -8.74 -26.76
CA ARG A 141 -9.57 -8.68 -25.42
C ARG A 141 -8.83 -9.54 -24.42
N MET A 142 -8.48 -10.77 -24.80
CA MET A 142 -7.80 -11.72 -23.91
C MET A 142 -6.37 -11.28 -23.60
N LEU A 143 -5.68 -10.63 -24.55
CA LEU A 143 -4.38 -10.01 -24.28
C LEU A 143 -4.51 -8.90 -23.22
N LEU A 144 -5.48 -7.99 -23.40
CA LEU A 144 -5.71 -6.85 -22.50
C LEU A 144 -6.10 -7.27 -21.08
N SER A 145 -6.78 -8.41 -20.92
CA SER A 145 -7.29 -8.90 -19.63
C SER A 145 -6.50 -10.02 -18.98
N HIS A 146 -5.31 -10.34 -19.50
CA HIS A 146 -4.50 -11.44 -18.98
C HIS A 146 -5.20 -12.83 -19.01
N THR A 147 -6.12 -13.03 -19.96
CA THR A 147 -6.85 -14.31 -20.14
C THR A 147 -6.41 -15.09 -21.39
N SER A 148 -5.28 -14.71 -22.00
CA SER A 148 -4.75 -15.36 -23.20
C SER A 148 -4.19 -16.76 -22.96
N GLY A 149 -3.86 -17.10 -21.71
CA GLY A 149 -3.14 -18.33 -21.38
C GLY A 149 -1.66 -18.32 -21.80
N LEU A 150 -1.08 -17.16 -22.13
CA LEU A 150 0.34 -17.04 -22.48
C LEU A 150 1.22 -16.87 -21.24
N HIS A 151 2.33 -17.59 -21.15
CA HIS A 151 3.34 -17.32 -20.13
C HIS A 151 4.06 -15.99 -20.36
N THR A 152 4.52 -15.35 -19.27
CA THR A 152 5.50 -14.27 -19.35
C THR A 152 6.87 -14.81 -19.80
N TYR A 153 7.63 -14.01 -20.54
CA TYR A 153 9.00 -14.33 -20.98
C TYR A 153 10.06 -14.14 -19.86
N ILE A 154 9.62 -13.64 -18.70
CA ILE A 154 10.40 -13.38 -17.49
C ILE A 154 9.93 -14.36 -16.41
N LYS A 155 10.43 -15.61 -16.43
CA LYS A 155 9.96 -16.68 -15.51
C LYS A 155 11.08 -17.64 -15.09
N GLY A 156 11.02 -18.07 -13.82
CA GLY A 156 11.73 -19.23 -13.29
C GLY A 156 13.24 -19.03 -13.05
N PRO A 157 13.97 -20.10 -12.67
CA PRO A 157 15.40 -20.02 -12.34
C PRO A 157 16.27 -19.47 -13.49
N GLN A 158 15.84 -19.72 -14.73
CA GLN A 158 16.52 -19.24 -15.93
C GLN A 158 16.51 -17.70 -16.04
N HIS A 159 15.46 -17.04 -15.55
CA HIS A 159 15.42 -15.57 -15.48
C HIS A 159 16.51 -15.04 -14.53
N LEU A 160 16.69 -15.67 -13.37
CA LEU A 160 17.72 -15.32 -12.41
C LEU A 160 19.12 -15.55 -12.98
N ASP A 161 19.34 -16.65 -13.71
CA ASP A 161 20.62 -16.91 -14.38
C ASP A 161 20.92 -15.88 -15.48
N GLU A 162 19.91 -15.47 -16.25
CA GLU A 162 20.07 -14.43 -17.27
C GLU A 162 20.34 -13.04 -16.67
N MET A 163 19.73 -12.72 -15.52
CA MET A 163 20.08 -11.53 -14.75
C MET A 163 21.53 -11.59 -14.27
N LYS A 164 21.98 -12.72 -13.73
CA LYS A 164 23.38 -12.93 -13.30
C LYS A 164 24.37 -12.84 -14.45
N GLU A 165 23.97 -13.24 -15.65
CA GLU A 165 24.79 -13.15 -16.87
C GLU A 165 24.77 -11.75 -17.53
N GLY A 166 24.09 -10.77 -16.94
CA GLY A 166 23.99 -9.40 -17.48
C GLY A 166 23.18 -9.32 -18.78
N LYS A 167 22.37 -10.33 -19.10
CA LYS A 167 21.59 -10.36 -20.35
C LYS A 167 20.47 -9.33 -20.38
N PHE A 168 20.04 -8.86 -19.22
CA PHE A 168 19.11 -7.75 -19.06
C PHE A 168 19.74 -6.39 -19.32
N SER A 169 21.03 -6.34 -19.70
CA SER A 169 21.70 -5.16 -20.26
C SER A 169 21.81 -5.20 -21.80
N ASN A 170 21.28 -6.24 -22.45
CA ASN A 170 21.32 -6.41 -23.90
C ASN A 170 19.98 -6.05 -24.57
N TYR A 171 20.05 -5.69 -25.85
CA TYR A 171 18.87 -5.48 -26.69
C TYR A 171 18.10 -6.78 -26.95
N TRP A 172 16.79 -6.77 -26.75
CA TRP A 172 15.85 -7.88 -26.99
C TRP A 172 14.81 -7.42 -28.01
N ALA A 173 14.70 -8.09 -29.15
CA ALA A 173 13.63 -7.77 -30.09
C ALA A 173 12.27 -8.24 -29.51
N PRO A 174 11.15 -7.51 -29.74
CA PRO A 174 9.84 -7.90 -29.22
C PRO A 174 9.43 -9.34 -29.54
N MET A 175 9.68 -9.80 -30.76
CA MET A 175 9.37 -11.18 -31.16
C MET A 175 10.27 -12.24 -30.51
N ASP A 176 11.50 -11.89 -30.08
CA ASP A 176 12.34 -12.81 -29.32
C ASP A 176 11.76 -13.04 -27.91
N MET A 177 11.15 -12.00 -27.32
CA MET A 177 10.44 -12.12 -26.03
C MET A 177 9.24 -13.06 -26.17
N VAL A 178 8.43 -12.89 -27.22
CA VAL A 178 7.30 -13.79 -27.53
C VAL A 178 7.78 -15.22 -27.78
N ALA A 179 8.82 -15.41 -28.59
CA ALA A 179 9.37 -16.73 -28.88
C ALA A 179 9.91 -17.43 -27.62
N LYS A 180 10.48 -16.66 -26.69
CA LYS A 180 10.93 -17.18 -25.39
C LYS A 180 9.75 -17.63 -24.54
N ALA A 181 8.70 -16.82 -24.41
CA ALA A 181 7.48 -17.19 -23.71
C ALA A 181 6.86 -18.50 -24.26
N ASN A 182 6.81 -18.63 -25.60
CA ASN A 182 6.25 -19.80 -26.26
C ASN A 182 6.99 -21.12 -25.94
N LYS A 183 8.26 -21.08 -25.51
CA LYS A 183 9.00 -22.28 -25.10
C LYS A 183 8.47 -22.90 -23.80
N TYR A 184 7.77 -22.13 -22.97
CA TYR A 184 7.15 -22.65 -21.74
C TYR A 184 5.82 -23.37 -22.00
N GLY A 185 5.25 -23.24 -23.20
CA GLY A 185 3.92 -23.76 -23.52
C GLY A 185 2.78 -22.87 -22.96
N PRO A 186 1.52 -23.33 -23.04
CA PRO A 186 0.38 -22.59 -22.51
C PRO A 186 0.37 -22.60 -20.97
N ALA A 187 0.09 -21.44 -20.38
CA ALA A 187 -0.14 -21.24 -18.95
C ALA A 187 -1.57 -21.65 -18.53
N GLY A 188 -2.51 -21.56 -19.48
CA GLY A 188 -3.92 -21.86 -19.31
C GLY A 188 -4.64 -21.86 -20.66
N GLU A 189 -5.95 -22.14 -20.65
CA GLU A 189 -6.77 -22.09 -21.86
C GLU A 189 -7.15 -20.63 -22.20
N PRO A 190 -7.07 -20.20 -23.46
CA PRO A 190 -7.51 -18.87 -23.87
C PRO A 190 -8.98 -18.61 -23.50
N GLY A 191 -9.23 -17.47 -22.85
CA GLY A 191 -10.56 -17.04 -22.39
C GLY A 191 -10.99 -17.62 -21.04
N SER A 192 -10.09 -18.28 -20.30
CA SER A 192 -10.35 -18.70 -18.91
C SER A 192 -10.68 -17.50 -18.01
N SER A 193 -11.55 -17.71 -17.02
CA SER A 193 -11.79 -16.74 -15.93
C SER A 193 -10.64 -16.70 -14.91
N GLU A 194 -9.73 -17.68 -14.98
CA GLU A 194 -8.46 -17.69 -14.25
C GLU A 194 -7.44 -16.88 -15.07
N GLY A 195 -7.16 -15.67 -14.61
CA GLY A 195 -6.20 -14.77 -15.23
C GLY A 195 -4.77 -15.19 -14.91
N HIS A 196 -3.91 -15.15 -15.93
CA HIS A 196 -2.48 -15.37 -15.78
C HIS A 196 -1.74 -14.12 -16.24
N TYR A 197 -1.24 -13.34 -15.29
CA TYR A 197 -0.44 -12.17 -15.60
C TYR A 197 0.71 -12.50 -16.55
N SER A 198 0.83 -11.70 -17.61
CA SER A 198 1.77 -11.97 -18.69
C SER A 198 2.19 -10.71 -19.44
N ASN A 199 3.47 -10.36 -19.32
CA ASN A 199 4.09 -9.28 -20.08
C ASN A 199 4.02 -9.53 -21.59
N THR A 200 4.07 -10.81 -22.01
CA THR A 200 3.96 -11.24 -23.41
C THR A 200 2.70 -10.71 -24.08
N ASN A 201 1.59 -10.59 -23.34
CA ASN A 201 0.35 -10.05 -23.88
C ASN A 201 0.52 -8.61 -24.37
N PHE A 202 1.21 -7.78 -23.60
CA PHE A 202 1.39 -6.37 -23.91
C PHE A 202 2.51 -6.14 -24.93
N VAL A 203 3.47 -7.05 -25.03
CA VAL A 203 4.40 -7.09 -26.18
C VAL A 203 3.64 -7.39 -27.48
N LEU A 204 2.73 -8.36 -27.48
CA LEU A 204 1.89 -8.63 -28.66
C LEU A 204 0.95 -7.45 -28.99
N LEU A 205 0.34 -6.81 -27.98
CA LEU A 205 -0.50 -5.64 -28.20
C LEU A 205 0.29 -4.46 -28.79
N GLY A 206 1.51 -4.21 -28.32
CA GLY A 206 2.37 -3.19 -28.90
C GLY A 206 2.68 -3.47 -30.37
N LEU A 207 2.98 -4.72 -30.73
CA LEU A 207 3.19 -5.11 -32.14
C LEU A 207 1.93 -4.97 -33.00
N ILE A 208 0.74 -5.31 -32.46
CA ILE A 208 -0.54 -5.09 -33.14
C ILE A 208 -0.77 -3.59 -33.39
N VAL A 209 -0.46 -2.74 -32.41
CA VAL A 209 -0.53 -1.27 -32.58
C VAL A 209 0.35 -0.82 -33.75
N GLU A 210 1.57 -1.36 -33.88
CA GLU A 210 2.47 -1.02 -35.00
C GLU A 210 1.90 -1.46 -36.35
N GLU A 211 1.41 -2.69 -36.45
CA GLU A 211 0.83 -3.23 -37.68
C GLU A 211 -0.44 -2.48 -38.11
N VAL A 212 -1.31 -2.12 -37.15
CA VAL A 212 -2.60 -1.45 -37.43
C VAL A 212 -2.42 0.03 -37.73
N SER A 213 -1.49 0.71 -37.06
CA SER A 213 -1.27 2.16 -37.23
C SER A 213 -0.24 2.52 -38.30
N GLY A 214 0.74 1.64 -38.55
CA GLY A 214 1.91 1.90 -39.38
C GLY A 214 2.98 2.77 -38.71
N ASN A 215 2.81 3.14 -37.43
CA ASN A 215 3.78 3.88 -36.62
C ASN A 215 4.32 3.00 -35.49
N SER A 216 5.44 3.36 -34.87
CA SER A 216 5.90 2.60 -33.71
C SER A 216 4.96 2.77 -32.50
N TRP A 217 4.94 1.80 -31.59
CA TRP A 217 4.13 1.89 -30.37
C TRP A 217 4.42 3.18 -29.57
N ALA A 218 5.71 3.53 -29.43
CA ALA A 218 6.14 4.75 -28.74
C ALA A 218 5.63 6.03 -29.45
N GLN A 219 5.59 6.05 -30.79
CA GLN A 219 5.04 7.18 -31.54
C GLN A 219 3.52 7.31 -31.35
N GLU A 220 2.79 6.20 -31.28
CA GLU A 220 1.34 6.23 -31.02
C GLU A 220 1.07 6.73 -29.59
N VAL A 221 1.81 6.24 -28.58
CA VAL A 221 1.71 6.78 -27.21
C VAL A 221 2.05 8.26 -27.16
N GLU A 222 3.14 8.68 -27.82
CA GLU A 222 3.57 10.07 -27.82
C GLU A 222 2.53 11.01 -28.48
N SER A 223 1.98 10.60 -29.63
CA SER A 223 1.05 11.42 -30.41
C SER A 223 -0.36 11.45 -29.84
N ARG A 224 -0.81 10.37 -29.19
CA ARG A 224 -2.18 10.22 -28.69
C ARG A 224 -2.35 10.58 -27.22
N ILE A 225 -1.28 10.47 -26.42
CA ILE A 225 -1.34 10.64 -24.97
C ILE A 225 -0.42 11.76 -24.50
N ILE A 226 0.90 11.64 -24.72
CA ILE A 226 1.91 12.55 -24.14
C ILE A 226 1.74 13.98 -24.67
N LYS A 227 1.74 14.16 -26.00
CA LYS A 227 1.63 15.49 -26.62
C LYS A 227 0.29 16.18 -26.36
N PRO A 228 -0.88 15.50 -26.48
CA PRO A 228 -2.16 16.15 -26.23
C PRO A 228 -2.36 16.61 -24.78
N LEU A 229 -1.70 15.97 -23.82
CA LEU A 229 -1.74 16.36 -22.41
C LEU A 229 -0.62 17.33 -21.99
N ASP A 230 0.35 17.63 -22.87
CA ASP A 230 1.55 18.41 -22.53
C ASP A 230 2.31 17.79 -21.35
N LEU A 231 2.45 16.45 -21.32
CA LEU A 231 3.23 15.72 -20.31
C LEU A 231 4.74 15.92 -20.59
N LYS A 232 5.34 16.92 -19.97
CA LYS A 232 6.70 17.40 -20.31
C LYS A 232 7.80 16.48 -19.81
N ASP A 233 7.53 15.78 -18.72
CA ASP A 233 8.50 14.96 -18.01
C ASP A 233 8.20 13.46 -18.20
N THR A 234 7.32 13.13 -19.15
CA THR A 234 7.01 11.77 -19.59
C THR A 234 7.78 11.41 -20.85
N THR A 235 8.50 10.29 -20.79
CA THR A 235 9.31 9.77 -21.90
C THR A 235 9.44 8.25 -21.80
N PHE A 236 10.30 7.66 -22.63
CA PHE A 236 10.58 6.22 -22.66
C PHE A 236 11.98 5.92 -22.11
N LEU A 237 12.15 4.79 -21.42
CA LEU A 237 13.46 4.25 -21.02
C LEU A 237 14.33 4.03 -22.27
N SER A 238 13.73 3.73 -23.41
CA SER A 238 14.41 3.54 -24.69
C SER A 238 14.99 4.81 -25.32
N LYS A 239 14.70 5.99 -24.77
CA LYS A 239 15.22 7.27 -25.27
C LYS A 239 16.67 7.49 -24.84
N GLU A 240 17.51 7.88 -25.78
CA GLU A 240 18.91 8.25 -25.51
C GLU A 240 18.99 9.37 -24.45
N GLY A 241 19.83 9.18 -23.43
CA GLY A 241 20.06 10.13 -22.34
C GLY A 241 19.02 10.10 -21.21
N VAL A 242 18.02 9.21 -21.25
CA VAL A 242 16.99 9.17 -20.18
C VAL A 242 17.55 8.73 -18.82
N LEU A 243 18.60 7.92 -18.80
CA LEU A 243 19.25 7.50 -17.54
C LEU A 243 19.95 8.65 -16.81
N ASP A 244 20.23 9.77 -17.51
CA ASP A 244 20.85 10.96 -16.91
C ASP A 244 19.83 11.87 -16.19
N ILE A 245 18.53 11.64 -16.40
CA ILE A 245 17.44 12.47 -15.86
C ILE A 245 16.48 11.70 -14.95
N MET A 246 16.49 10.36 -15.05
CA MET A 246 15.69 9.48 -14.22
C MET A 246 16.44 9.14 -12.94
N VAL A 247 15.70 9.01 -11.84
CA VAL A 247 16.23 8.57 -10.55
C VAL A 247 16.75 7.13 -10.62
N GLY A 248 17.77 6.83 -9.82
CA GLY A 248 18.25 5.46 -9.63
C GLY A 248 17.25 4.61 -8.87
N GLY A 249 17.19 3.32 -9.19
CA GLY A 249 16.33 2.34 -8.52
C GLY A 249 17.13 1.46 -7.59
N TYR A 250 16.61 1.20 -6.40
CA TYR A 250 17.31 0.49 -5.34
C TYR A 250 16.49 -0.70 -4.83
N THR A 251 17.14 -1.84 -4.61
CA THR A 251 16.48 -3.07 -4.14
C THR A 251 17.23 -3.62 -2.93
N LYS A 252 16.48 -4.09 -1.94
CA LYS A 252 16.98 -4.72 -0.71
C LYS A 252 17.17 -6.22 -0.88
N MET A 253 16.57 -6.81 -1.91
CA MET A 253 16.65 -8.24 -2.17
C MET A 253 18.06 -8.69 -2.57
N GLU A 254 18.64 -9.57 -1.74
CA GLU A 254 19.63 -10.54 -2.20
C GLU A 254 18.92 -11.50 -3.17
N PHE A 255 19.19 -11.44 -4.48
CA PHE A 255 18.66 -12.41 -5.44
C PHE A 255 19.32 -13.79 -5.25
N GLY A 256 18.84 -14.52 -4.25
CA GLY A 256 19.26 -15.86 -3.87
C GLY A 256 18.43 -16.32 -2.68
N THR A 257 17.68 -17.40 -2.88
CA THR A 257 16.93 -18.14 -1.87
C THR A 257 17.56 -18.11 -0.47
N GLN A 258 16.71 -18.02 0.57
CA GLN A 258 17.05 -18.45 1.93
C GLN A 258 17.96 -19.69 1.88
N ASN A 259 19.23 -19.50 2.24
CA ASN A 259 20.33 -20.47 2.27
C ASN A 259 20.96 -20.85 0.90
N LEU A 260 22.19 -20.39 0.64
CA LEU A 260 23.41 -21.21 0.47
C LEU A 260 24.58 -20.40 -0.15
N LEU A 261 25.60 -20.15 0.67
CA LEU A 261 27.05 -20.15 0.43
C LEU A 261 27.67 -19.41 -0.79
N GLU A 262 28.58 -18.51 -0.42
CA GLU A 262 29.87 -18.16 -1.07
C GLU A 262 29.85 -17.71 -2.54
N GLY A 263 29.69 -16.40 -2.71
CA GLY A 263 30.02 -15.66 -3.94
C GLY A 263 29.33 -14.31 -3.92
N GLY A 264 30.04 -13.26 -3.50
CA GLY A 264 29.46 -11.98 -3.09
C GLY A 264 28.53 -11.33 -4.12
N TYR A 265 27.41 -10.81 -3.62
CA TYR A 265 26.49 -9.92 -4.31
C TYR A 265 26.51 -8.57 -3.59
N GLN A 266 26.44 -7.47 -4.35
CA GLN A 266 26.37 -6.12 -3.79
C GLN A 266 24.98 -5.87 -3.23
N ASN A 267 24.92 -5.25 -2.06
CA ASN A 267 23.75 -4.54 -1.60
C ASN A 267 23.44 -3.46 -2.66
N LEU A 268 22.33 -3.58 -3.40
CA LEU A 268 21.96 -2.63 -4.45
C LEU A 268 21.43 -1.31 -3.87
N LEU A 269 21.53 -1.12 -2.55
CA LEU A 269 21.49 0.19 -1.91
C LEU A 269 22.79 1.00 -2.13
N GLU A 270 23.86 0.44 -2.71
CA GLU A 270 25.11 1.19 -2.98
C GLU A 270 25.21 1.71 -4.42
N GLU A 271 24.59 1.02 -5.40
CA GLU A 271 24.65 1.35 -6.82
C GLU A 271 23.26 1.25 -7.46
N PRO A 272 22.82 2.26 -8.22
CA PRO A 272 21.49 2.27 -8.82
C PRO A 272 21.36 1.20 -9.91
N TRP A 273 20.22 0.52 -9.94
CA TRP A 273 19.84 -0.38 -11.02
C TRP A 273 18.98 0.34 -12.06
N TYR A 274 19.25 0.07 -13.33
CA TYR A 274 18.46 0.56 -14.46
C TYR A 274 18.07 -0.62 -15.36
N PRO A 275 16.77 -0.79 -15.69
CA PRO A 275 16.33 -1.81 -16.65
C PRO A 275 16.85 -1.47 -18.04
N HIS A 276 17.35 -2.46 -18.81
CA HIS A 276 17.54 -2.21 -20.24
C HIS A 276 16.17 -2.08 -20.92
N PRO A 277 15.91 -0.99 -21.66
CA PRO A 277 14.57 -0.64 -22.15
C PRO A 277 13.89 -1.72 -23.00
N SER A 278 14.68 -2.44 -23.80
CA SER A 278 14.18 -3.50 -24.68
C SER A 278 13.63 -4.72 -23.94
N THR A 279 13.92 -4.87 -22.64
CA THR A 279 13.47 -6.02 -21.85
C THR A 279 12.06 -5.84 -21.29
N VAL A 280 11.49 -4.63 -21.40
CA VAL A 280 10.14 -4.27 -20.96
C VAL A 280 9.27 -3.72 -22.10
N TRP A 281 9.79 -2.84 -22.97
CA TRP A 281 9.08 -2.34 -24.15
C TRP A 281 7.62 -1.90 -23.85
N ALA A 282 6.64 -2.21 -24.71
CA ALA A 282 5.23 -1.82 -24.54
C ALA A 282 4.54 -2.32 -23.25
N CYS A 283 5.21 -3.11 -22.41
CA CYS A 283 4.70 -3.53 -21.11
C CYS A 283 5.37 -2.84 -19.92
N GLY A 284 6.38 -1.98 -20.13
CA GLY A 284 7.08 -1.29 -19.03
C GLY A 284 8.06 -0.15 -19.35
N ASP A 285 8.09 0.37 -20.58
CA ASP A 285 9.11 1.33 -21.06
C ASP A 285 8.87 2.79 -20.68
N ILE A 286 7.82 3.16 -19.92
CA ILE A 286 7.54 4.58 -19.60
C ILE A 286 8.28 5.06 -18.34
N VAL A 287 8.81 6.29 -18.44
CA VAL A 287 9.36 7.11 -17.36
C VAL A 287 8.53 8.38 -17.25
N THR A 288 8.19 8.79 -16.02
CA THR A 288 7.38 9.99 -15.77
C THR A 288 7.62 10.55 -14.37
N THR A 289 7.06 11.71 -14.06
CA THR A 289 6.90 12.22 -12.70
C THR A 289 5.55 11.81 -12.12
N VAL A 290 5.37 11.96 -10.80
CA VAL A 290 4.10 11.64 -10.14
C VAL A 290 2.97 12.56 -10.61
N LEU A 291 3.29 13.82 -10.97
CA LEU A 291 2.31 14.81 -11.41
C LEU A 291 1.89 14.63 -12.88
N ASP A 292 2.82 14.22 -13.75
CA ASP A 292 2.47 13.83 -15.12
C ASP A 292 1.61 12.55 -15.13
N LEU A 293 1.94 11.57 -14.28
CA LEU A 293 1.12 10.37 -14.09
C LEU A 293 -0.28 10.74 -13.56
N MET A 294 -0.37 11.68 -12.62
CA MET A 294 -1.65 12.20 -12.13
C MET A 294 -2.45 12.87 -13.25
N THR A 295 -1.79 13.61 -14.13
CA THR A 295 -2.43 14.26 -15.28
C THR A 295 -2.97 13.23 -16.27
N PHE A 296 -2.20 12.19 -16.58
CA PHE A 296 -2.65 11.06 -17.39
C PHE A 296 -3.85 10.35 -16.78
N ALA A 297 -3.74 9.90 -15.52
CA ALA A 297 -4.79 9.17 -14.84
C ALA A 297 -6.07 10.02 -14.73
N SER A 298 -5.93 11.30 -14.37
CA SER A 298 -7.04 12.26 -14.34
C SER A 298 -7.77 12.37 -15.69
N ALA A 299 -7.01 12.49 -16.79
CA ALA A 299 -7.58 12.59 -18.13
C ALA A 299 -8.27 11.31 -18.58
N LEU A 300 -7.75 10.14 -18.18
CA LEU A 300 -8.40 8.86 -18.41
C LEU A 300 -9.79 8.83 -17.74
N PHE A 301 -9.86 9.09 -16.44
CA PHE A 301 -11.13 9.11 -15.68
C PHE A 301 -12.10 10.23 -16.09
N ASP A 302 -11.59 11.31 -16.66
CA ASP A 302 -12.43 12.37 -17.23
C ASP A 302 -12.99 12.01 -18.62
N GLY A 303 -12.59 10.88 -19.21
CA GLY A 303 -13.03 10.42 -20.52
C GLY A 303 -12.43 11.21 -21.69
N LYS A 304 -11.19 11.70 -21.54
CA LYS A 304 -10.53 12.50 -22.59
C LYS A 304 -9.89 11.66 -23.70
N PHE A 305 -9.49 10.43 -23.40
CA PHE A 305 -8.79 9.55 -24.35
C PHE A 305 -9.69 8.51 -24.99
N VAL A 306 -10.55 7.95 -24.16
CA VAL A 306 -11.59 6.97 -24.52
C VAL A 306 -12.89 7.49 -23.93
N SER A 307 -14.01 7.15 -24.55
CA SER A 307 -15.33 7.49 -24.01
C SER A 307 -15.52 6.94 -22.60
N ARG A 308 -16.44 7.52 -21.82
CA ARG A 308 -16.76 7.00 -20.48
C ARG A 308 -17.31 5.58 -20.55
N GLU A 309 -18.05 5.28 -21.60
CA GLU A 309 -18.56 3.94 -21.89
C GLU A 309 -17.41 2.96 -22.11
N THR A 310 -16.40 3.34 -22.90
CA THR A 310 -15.21 2.53 -23.11
C THR A 310 -14.40 2.35 -21.83
N LEU A 311 -14.24 3.40 -21.03
CA LEU A 311 -13.56 3.28 -19.73
C LEU A 311 -14.32 2.35 -18.77
N ALA A 312 -15.65 2.39 -18.76
CA ALA A 312 -16.45 1.45 -17.97
C ALA A 312 -16.25 0.00 -18.43
N VAL A 313 -16.09 -0.24 -19.74
CA VAL A 313 -15.71 -1.55 -20.29
C VAL A 313 -14.30 -1.94 -19.86
N MET A 314 -13.35 -1.01 -19.84
CA MET A 314 -11.99 -1.28 -19.36
C MET A 314 -11.96 -1.64 -17.88
N ALA A 315 -12.78 -0.98 -17.05
CA ALA A 315 -12.84 -1.19 -15.61
C ALA A 315 -13.63 -2.44 -15.19
N GLN A 316 -14.38 -3.05 -16.09
CA GLN A 316 -15.17 -4.25 -15.78
C GLN A 316 -14.24 -5.46 -15.59
N PRO A 317 -14.24 -6.12 -14.42
CA PRO A 317 -13.47 -7.35 -14.23
C PRO A 317 -13.91 -8.46 -15.17
N LEU A 318 -12.93 -9.11 -15.80
CA LEU A 318 -13.09 -10.24 -16.72
C LEU A 318 -12.45 -11.52 -16.20
N ALA A 319 -11.45 -11.40 -15.33
CA ALA A 319 -10.76 -12.54 -14.72
C ALA A 319 -10.19 -12.20 -13.36
N THR A 320 -9.95 -13.23 -12.56
CA THR A 320 -9.23 -13.14 -11.30
C THR A 320 -7.85 -13.73 -11.49
N ASP A 321 -6.82 -12.96 -11.16
CA ASP A 321 -5.43 -13.42 -11.21
C ASP A 321 -5.21 -14.56 -10.22
N VAL A 322 -4.64 -15.66 -10.69
CA VAL A 322 -4.47 -16.88 -9.88
C VAL A 322 -3.43 -16.72 -8.76
N ASP A 323 -2.48 -15.79 -8.90
CA ASP A 323 -1.38 -15.63 -7.96
C ASP A 323 -1.63 -14.47 -6.99
N SER A 324 -2.20 -13.37 -7.48
CA SER A 324 -2.36 -12.12 -6.71
C SER A 324 -3.78 -11.81 -6.26
N GLY A 325 -4.80 -12.49 -6.81
CA GLY A 325 -6.22 -12.16 -6.55
C GLY A 325 -6.69 -10.85 -7.20
N ILE A 326 -5.85 -10.19 -8.01
CA ILE A 326 -6.23 -8.98 -8.76
C ILE A 326 -7.38 -9.31 -9.72
N LEU A 327 -8.39 -8.45 -9.75
CA LEU A 327 -9.50 -8.51 -10.68
C LEU A 327 -9.14 -7.75 -11.96
N TRP A 328 -8.76 -8.46 -13.02
CA TRP A 328 -8.28 -7.87 -14.27
C TRP A 328 -9.43 -7.38 -15.16
N GLY A 329 -9.35 -6.10 -15.55
CA GLY A 329 -10.14 -5.50 -16.62
C GLY A 329 -9.34 -5.47 -17.93
N LEU A 330 -9.49 -4.41 -18.74
CA LEU A 330 -8.70 -4.23 -19.96
C LEU A 330 -7.58 -3.21 -19.73
N GLY A 331 -6.33 -3.67 -19.61
CA GLY A 331 -5.17 -2.78 -19.43
C GLY A 331 -4.88 -2.31 -18.01
N GLY A 332 -5.60 -2.86 -17.05
CA GLY A 332 -5.53 -2.55 -15.63
C GLY A 332 -6.49 -3.44 -14.87
N GLY A 333 -6.61 -3.22 -13.57
CA GLY A 333 -7.46 -4.03 -12.72
C GLY A 333 -7.92 -3.31 -11.47
N THR A 334 -8.51 -4.08 -10.57
CA THR A 334 -8.95 -3.63 -9.25
C THR A 334 -8.75 -4.72 -8.21
N LEU A 335 -9.00 -4.37 -6.95
CA LEU A 335 -8.96 -5.30 -5.82
C LEU A 335 -10.38 -5.50 -5.31
N GLU A 336 -10.68 -6.71 -4.84
CA GLU A 336 -12.02 -7.08 -4.35
C GLU A 336 -12.50 -6.18 -3.19
N MET A 337 -11.57 -5.71 -2.35
CA MET A 337 -11.86 -4.82 -1.21
C MET A 337 -12.26 -3.39 -1.62
N LEU A 338 -12.11 -3.01 -2.89
CA LEU A 338 -12.40 -1.67 -3.38
C LEU A 338 -13.84 -1.58 -3.91
N PRO A 339 -14.48 -0.39 -3.82
CA PRO A 339 -15.82 -0.20 -4.34
C PRO A 339 -15.87 -0.44 -5.86
N PRO A 340 -17.03 -0.84 -6.40
CA PRO A 340 -17.24 -0.96 -7.84
C PRO A 340 -16.81 0.30 -8.60
N GLY A 341 -16.22 0.12 -9.78
CA GLY A 341 -15.72 1.22 -10.60
C GLY A 341 -14.35 1.75 -10.19
N ALA A 342 -13.68 1.13 -9.20
CA ALA A 342 -12.24 1.30 -9.00
C ALA A 342 -11.48 0.67 -10.17
N PHE A 343 -10.48 1.37 -10.71
CA PHE A 343 -9.64 0.90 -11.80
C PHE A 343 -8.23 1.50 -11.68
N GLY A 344 -7.21 0.70 -11.88
CA GLY A 344 -5.83 1.14 -11.70
C GLY A 344 -4.82 0.13 -12.22
N MET A 345 -3.55 0.39 -11.89
CA MET A 345 -2.46 -0.51 -12.22
C MET A 345 -1.31 -0.31 -11.24
N GLY A 346 -0.72 -1.41 -10.80
CA GLY A 346 0.58 -1.44 -10.14
C GLY A 346 1.71 -1.63 -11.15
N GLY A 347 2.87 -1.10 -10.81
CA GLY A 347 4.10 -1.20 -11.57
C GLY A 347 5.23 -1.65 -10.66
N ASP A 348 5.83 -2.78 -11.01
CA ASP A 348 6.97 -3.34 -10.29
C ASP A 348 8.03 -3.79 -11.31
N ILE A 349 9.24 -3.31 -11.10
CA ILE A 349 10.50 -3.79 -11.68
C ILE A 349 11.60 -3.56 -10.64
N PRO A 350 12.74 -4.27 -10.71
CA PRO A 350 13.80 -4.08 -9.74
C PRO A 350 14.15 -2.61 -9.53
N GLY A 351 14.17 -2.18 -8.28
CA GLY A 351 14.44 -0.80 -7.90
C GLY A 351 13.32 0.23 -8.04
N TYR A 352 12.16 -0.08 -8.63
CA TYR A 352 11.10 0.90 -8.86
C TYR A 352 9.72 0.32 -8.57
N ASN A 353 8.93 1.06 -7.79
CA ASN A 353 7.52 0.77 -7.59
C ASN A 353 6.65 1.97 -8.02
N ALA A 354 5.53 1.68 -8.66
CA ALA A 354 4.60 2.69 -9.14
C ALA A 354 3.16 2.20 -8.98
N PHE A 355 2.25 3.14 -8.78
CA PHE A 355 0.84 2.83 -8.67
C PHE A 355 -0.01 3.98 -9.14
N PHE A 356 -1.12 3.66 -9.78
CA PHE A 356 -2.24 4.58 -9.82
C PHE A 356 -3.55 3.84 -9.64
N ILE A 357 -4.53 4.56 -9.10
CA ILE A 357 -5.92 4.11 -9.05
C ILE A 357 -6.85 5.30 -9.13
N GLY A 358 -8.00 5.10 -9.77
CA GLY A 358 -9.09 6.05 -9.72
C GLY A 358 -10.43 5.33 -9.71
N PHE A 359 -11.49 6.11 -9.56
CA PHE A 359 -12.84 5.61 -9.39
C PHE A 359 -13.74 6.25 -10.44
N LEU A 360 -14.62 5.49 -11.07
CA LEU A 360 -15.51 6.05 -12.11
C LEU A 360 -16.56 7.00 -11.51
N ASP A 361 -17.04 6.69 -10.32
CA ASP A 361 -18.14 7.40 -9.66
C ASP A 361 -17.66 8.62 -8.86
N THR A 362 -16.38 8.63 -8.47
CA THR A 362 -15.79 9.75 -7.73
C THR A 362 -14.62 10.27 -8.55
N LYS A 363 -14.47 11.58 -8.72
CA LYS A 363 -13.30 12.12 -9.48
C LYS A 363 -11.95 11.87 -8.78
N LEU A 364 -11.94 11.04 -7.73
CA LEU A 364 -10.75 10.70 -6.96
C LEU A 364 -9.79 9.88 -7.81
N VAL A 365 -8.52 10.30 -7.77
CA VAL A 365 -7.40 9.60 -8.40
C VAL A 365 -6.22 9.70 -7.44
N VAL A 366 -5.44 8.63 -7.33
CA VAL A 366 -4.14 8.64 -6.65
C VAL A 366 -3.08 8.04 -7.53
N THR A 367 -1.89 8.60 -7.43
CA THR A 367 -0.68 8.14 -8.09
C THR A 367 0.46 8.15 -7.09
N ALA A 368 1.31 7.13 -7.12
CA ALA A 368 2.49 7.04 -6.26
C ALA A 368 3.67 6.43 -7.03
N LEU A 369 4.88 6.87 -6.69
CA LEU A 369 6.16 6.39 -7.23
C LEU A 369 7.15 6.23 -6.07
N CYS A 370 7.99 5.20 -6.09
CA CYS A 370 9.16 5.10 -5.22
C CYS A 370 10.35 4.44 -5.95
N ASN A 371 11.57 4.68 -5.45
CA ASN A 371 12.81 4.03 -5.90
C ASN A 371 13.26 2.88 -5.01
N THR A 372 12.31 2.20 -4.37
CA THR A 372 12.62 1.00 -3.59
C THR A 372 11.63 -0.08 -3.96
N GLU A 373 12.09 -1.14 -4.60
CA GLU A 373 11.21 -2.23 -5.09
C GLU A 373 10.28 -2.77 -4.01
N GLU A 374 10.83 -2.97 -2.80
CA GLU A 374 10.11 -3.50 -1.64
C GLU A 374 9.16 -2.49 -0.98
N GLY A 375 9.14 -1.24 -1.44
CA GLY A 375 8.25 -0.21 -0.93
C GLY A 375 6.81 -0.41 -1.39
N ASP A 376 5.91 -0.73 -0.46
CA ASP A 376 4.47 -0.73 -0.71
C ASP A 376 3.96 0.69 -0.91
N VAL A 377 3.56 0.98 -2.14
CA VAL A 377 2.90 2.22 -2.54
C VAL A 377 1.37 2.08 -2.62
N ILE A 378 0.82 0.87 -2.57
CA ILE A 378 -0.60 0.60 -2.79
C ILE A 378 -1.40 0.92 -1.53
N MET A 379 -1.11 0.25 -0.40
CA MET A 379 -1.89 0.45 0.83
C MET A 379 -1.81 1.88 1.38
N PRO A 380 -0.65 2.55 1.35
CA PRO A 380 -0.57 3.95 1.72
C PRO A 380 -1.36 4.85 0.78
N SER A 381 -1.36 4.58 -0.52
CA SER A 381 -2.18 5.33 -1.49
C SER A 381 -3.66 5.23 -1.16
N LEU A 382 -4.16 4.02 -0.87
CA LEU A 382 -5.55 3.81 -0.48
C LEU A 382 -5.89 4.49 0.87
N SER A 383 -4.96 4.48 1.82
CA SER A 383 -5.12 5.14 3.13
C SER A 383 -5.15 6.67 2.99
N ALA A 384 -4.28 7.24 2.15
CA ALA A 384 -4.24 8.67 1.83
C ALA A 384 -5.60 9.14 1.28
N MET A 385 -6.19 8.37 0.36
CA MET A 385 -7.50 8.67 -0.20
C MET A 385 -8.58 8.75 0.86
N GLN A 386 -8.67 7.70 1.69
CA GLN A 386 -9.70 7.61 2.72
C GLN A 386 -9.59 8.77 3.72
N TYR A 387 -8.37 9.03 4.19
CA TYR A 387 -8.10 10.09 5.16
C TYR A 387 -8.39 11.49 4.60
N ILE A 388 -7.91 11.78 3.38
CA ILE A 388 -8.07 13.10 2.77
C ILE A 388 -9.52 13.34 2.36
N SER A 389 -10.21 12.33 1.83
CA SER A 389 -11.63 12.41 1.51
C SER A 389 -12.47 12.72 2.76
N GLN A 390 -12.14 12.13 3.92
CA GLN A 390 -12.84 12.38 5.19
C GLN A 390 -12.49 13.76 5.79
N SER A 391 -11.25 14.23 5.62
CA SER A 391 -10.79 15.50 6.19
C SER A 391 -11.38 16.73 5.48
N LEU A 392 -11.75 16.59 4.20
CA LEU A 392 -12.31 17.68 3.39
C LEU A 392 -13.85 17.74 3.42
N SER A 393 -14.53 16.68 3.83
CA SER A 393 -15.99 16.68 3.97
C SER A 393 -16.50 17.51 5.15
N GLY A 394 -15.61 18.02 6.03
CA GLY A 394 -15.90 19.12 6.97
C GLY A 394 -17.02 18.91 8.01
N ALA A 395 -17.69 17.76 8.04
CA ALA A 395 -18.76 17.46 8.98
C ALA A 395 -18.84 15.94 9.23
N PRO A 396 -19.17 15.50 10.45
CA PRO A 396 -19.83 14.21 10.62
C PRO A 396 -21.14 14.29 9.84
N ASP A 397 -21.36 13.36 8.91
CA ASP A 397 -22.58 13.30 8.12
C ASP A 397 -23.78 13.00 9.04
N GLU A 398 -24.48 14.05 9.48
CA GLU A 398 -25.80 13.95 10.13
C GLU A 398 -26.94 13.98 9.09
N SER A 399 -26.66 13.96 7.79
CA SER A 399 -27.67 13.93 6.73
C SER A 399 -27.62 12.62 5.96
N GLY A 400 -28.19 11.56 6.57
CA GLY A 400 -28.39 10.25 5.97
C GLY A 400 -29.13 10.26 4.63
N ALA A 401 -28.39 10.52 3.56
CA ALA A 401 -28.70 10.08 2.22
C ALA A 401 -27.51 9.27 1.70
N ALA A 402 -27.26 8.15 2.37
CA ALA A 402 -26.53 7.06 1.77
C ALA A 402 -27.26 6.70 0.46
N THR A 403 -26.61 6.91 -0.68
CA THR A 403 -26.88 6.07 -1.85
C THR A 403 -26.80 4.63 -1.35
N GLU A 404 -27.91 3.89 -1.40
CA GLU A 404 -27.96 2.48 -1.05
C GLU A 404 -26.91 1.75 -1.89
N ILE A 405 -25.72 1.56 -1.31
CA ILE A 405 -24.83 0.48 -1.71
C ILE A 405 -25.65 -0.76 -1.41
N PRO A 406 -25.98 -1.59 -2.42
CA PRO A 406 -26.69 -2.84 -2.17
C PRO A 406 -25.91 -3.60 -1.10
N ALA A 407 -26.59 -4.03 -0.04
CA ALA A 407 -25.95 -4.80 1.02
C ALA A 407 -25.14 -5.93 0.36
N PRO A 408 -23.83 -6.04 0.65
CA PRO A 408 -23.00 -7.12 0.12
C PRO A 408 -23.72 -8.45 0.34
N ASP A 409 -23.58 -9.38 -0.62
CA ASP A 409 -24.07 -10.73 -0.42
C ASP A 409 -23.18 -11.41 0.63
N TYR A 410 -23.55 -11.22 1.90
CA TYR A 410 -22.79 -11.74 3.02
C TYR A 410 -22.71 -13.27 2.99
N GLN A 411 -23.69 -13.95 2.38
CA GLN A 411 -23.59 -15.41 2.19
C GLN A 411 -22.50 -15.74 1.19
N LYS A 412 -22.42 -15.01 0.08
CA LYS A 412 -21.33 -15.17 -0.89
C LYS A 412 -19.95 -14.94 -0.25
N ILE A 413 -19.76 -13.85 0.50
CA ILE A 413 -18.50 -13.56 1.20
C ILE A 413 -18.13 -14.67 2.18
N ILE A 414 -19.13 -15.16 2.94
CA ILE A 414 -18.92 -16.25 3.89
C ILE A 414 -18.58 -17.56 3.16
N ASP A 415 -19.25 -17.86 2.05
CA ASP A 415 -19.00 -19.06 1.26
C ASP A 415 -17.61 -19.02 0.60
N GLU A 416 -17.17 -17.87 0.11
CA GLU A 416 -15.83 -17.65 -0.46
C GLU A 416 -14.73 -17.81 0.60
N VAL A 417 -14.92 -17.22 1.79
CA VAL A 417 -13.98 -17.37 2.92
C VAL A 417 -13.81 -18.84 3.34
N LEU A 418 -14.82 -19.69 3.14
CA LEU A 418 -14.78 -21.11 3.54
C LEU A 418 -14.21 -22.05 2.48
N GLN A 419 -13.86 -21.57 1.27
CA GLN A 419 -13.25 -22.42 0.24
C GLN A 419 -11.78 -22.81 0.56
N ASP A 420 -11.10 -22.06 1.44
CA ASP A 420 -9.67 -22.20 1.76
C ASP A 420 -9.33 -23.06 2.99
N ASP A 421 -10.00 -24.20 3.20
CA ASP A 421 -9.79 -25.09 4.38
C ASP A 421 -9.94 -24.40 5.76
N ARG A 422 -10.56 -23.21 5.81
CA ARG A 422 -10.76 -22.44 7.05
C ARG A 422 -11.83 -23.14 7.92
N PRO A 423 -11.59 -23.33 9.23
CA PRO A 423 -12.47 -24.14 10.07
C PRO A 423 -13.84 -23.51 10.30
N GLY A 424 -13.94 -22.18 10.35
CA GLY A 424 -15.21 -21.46 10.47
C GLY A 424 -15.05 -19.94 10.52
N ILE A 425 -16.16 -19.23 10.37
CA ILE A 425 -16.26 -17.77 10.38
C ILE A 425 -17.49 -17.32 11.17
N ALA A 426 -17.33 -16.26 11.97
CA ALA A 426 -18.41 -15.48 12.54
C ALA A 426 -18.32 -14.04 12.03
N LEU A 427 -19.38 -13.57 11.35
CA LEU A 427 -19.47 -12.24 10.76
C LEU A 427 -20.63 -11.48 11.40
N ARG A 428 -20.35 -10.31 11.97
CA ARG A 428 -21.38 -9.37 12.43
C ARG A 428 -21.20 -8.02 11.75
N VAL A 429 -22.24 -7.53 11.09
CA VAL A 429 -22.31 -6.22 10.46
C VAL A 429 -23.46 -5.45 11.09
N ILE A 430 -23.19 -4.26 11.58
CA ILE A 430 -24.18 -3.41 12.23
C ILE A 430 -24.19 -2.06 11.50
N THR A 431 -25.34 -1.68 10.98
CA THR A 431 -25.64 -0.34 10.46
C THR A 431 -26.82 0.25 11.25
N PRO A 432 -27.13 1.55 11.10
CA PRO A 432 -28.35 2.11 11.69
C PRO A 432 -29.64 1.43 11.17
N GLU A 433 -29.62 0.88 9.96
CA GLU A 433 -30.79 0.31 9.27
C GLU A 433 -30.92 -1.20 9.44
N PHE A 434 -29.82 -1.93 9.61
CA PHE A 434 -29.83 -3.38 9.72
C PHE A 434 -28.70 -3.95 10.57
N GLU A 435 -28.92 -5.16 11.06
CA GLU A 435 -27.89 -5.97 11.70
C GLU A 435 -27.89 -7.35 11.04
N VAL A 436 -26.72 -7.77 10.57
CA VAL A 436 -26.46 -9.13 10.13
C VAL A 436 -25.51 -9.78 11.12
N PHE A 437 -25.84 -10.98 11.58
CA PHE A 437 -24.91 -11.84 12.30
C PHE A 437 -25.05 -13.24 11.72
N GLU A 438 -24.01 -13.71 11.04
CA GLU A 438 -23.92 -15.03 10.43
C GLU A 438 -22.73 -15.79 10.99
N THR A 439 -22.89 -17.10 11.12
CA THR A 439 -21.82 -18.03 11.45
C THR A 439 -21.84 -19.22 10.49
N ARG A 440 -20.67 -19.71 10.12
CA ARG A 440 -20.50 -20.91 9.30
C ARG A 440 -19.22 -21.66 9.68
N GLY A 441 -19.18 -22.94 9.30
CA GLY A 441 -18.12 -23.86 9.69
C GLY A 441 -18.30 -24.40 11.10
N TYR A 442 -17.19 -24.76 11.73
CA TYR A 442 -17.14 -25.56 12.94
C TYR A 442 -16.28 -24.88 14.00
N VAL A 443 -16.78 -24.85 15.24
CA VAL A 443 -15.96 -24.48 16.41
C VAL A 443 -14.97 -25.61 16.74
N ASP A 444 -15.34 -26.85 16.39
CA ASP A 444 -14.48 -28.03 16.48
C ASP A 444 -14.51 -28.74 15.13
N TRP A 445 -13.41 -28.63 14.39
CA TRP A 445 -13.26 -29.22 13.06
C TRP A 445 -13.27 -30.75 13.07
N GLU A 446 -12.75 -31.38 14.10
CA GLU A 446 -12.60 -32.84 14.19
C GLU A 446 -13.95 -33.49 14.51
N ASN A 447 -14.65 -32.95 15.51
CA ASN A 447 -15.95 -33.45 15.95
C ASN A 447 -17.13 -32.87 15.16
N LYS A 448 -16.85 -31.95 14.21
CA LYS A 448 -17.85 -31.26 13.39
C LYS A 448 -18.92 -30.56 14.22
N ILE A 449 -18.51 -29.93 15.33
CA ILE A 449 -19.40 -29.11 16.16
C ILE A 449 -19.63 -27.78 15.45
N PRO A 450 -20.87 -27.44 15.05
CA PRO A 450 -21.14 -26.21 14.30
C PRO A 450 -20.76 -24.95 15.09
N LEU A 451 -20.28 -23.94 14.38
CA LEU A 451 -20.03 -22.63 14.97
C LEU A 451 -21.35 -21.85 15.15
N GLU A 452 -21.74 -21.63 16.40
CA GLU A 452 -22.87 -20.78 16.82
C GLU A 452 -22.45 -19.36 17.22
N LYS A 453 -23.42 -18.44 17.30
CA LYS A 453 -23.24 -16.99 17.52
C LYS A 453 -22.73 -16.63 18.93
N ASP A 454 -22.94 -17.50 19.89
CA ASP A 454 -22.57 -17.32 21.30
C ASP A 454 -21.22 -17.97 21.65
N HIS A 455 -20.59 -18.66 20.70
CA HIS A 455 -19.24 -19.14 20.89
C HIS A 455 -18.24 -17.99 21.04
N LEU A 456 -17.30 -18.18 21.96
CA LEU A 456 -16.27 -17.21 22.26
C LEU A 456 -15.07 -17.40 21.33
N PHE A 457 -14.59 -16.28 20.77
CA PHE A 457 -13.37 -16.22 19.97
C PHE A 457 -12.24 -15.57 20.75
N ARG A 458 -11.01 -16.02 20.51
CA ARG A 458 -9.82 -15.25 20.88
C ARG A 458 -9.67 -14.11 19.88
N VAL A 459 -9.88 -12.88 20.32
CA VAL A 459 -9.86 -11.68 19.46
C VAL A 459 -8.45 -11.11 19.22
N ALA A 460 -7.41 -11.86 19.58
CA ALA A 460 -6.00 -11.49 19.36
C ALA A 460 -5.70 -10.02 19.75
N SER A 461 -4.95 -9.29 18.91
CA SER A 461 -4.54 -7.91 19.15
C SER A 461 -5.69 -6.90 19.25
N CYS A 462 -6.94 -7.24 18.92
CA CYS A 462 -8.09 -6.38 19.22
C CYS A 462 -8.23 -6.11 20.72
N THR A 463 -7.68 -6.98 21.58
CA THR A 463 -7.62 -6.79 23.03
C THR A 463 -6.94 -5.47 23.41
N LYS A 464 -5.94 -5.00 22.66
CA LYS A 464 -5.23 -3.74 22.92
C LYS A 464 -6.16 -2.54 22.94
N THR A 465 -7.19 -2.53 22.10
CA THR A 465 -8.21 -1.46 22.08
C THR A 465 -8.97 -1.38 23.41
N PHE A 466 -9.28 -2.52 24.04
CA PHE A 466 -9.94 -2.55 25.35
C PHE A 466 -9.01 -2.02 26.45
N ILE A 467 -7.74 -2.44 26.43
CA ILE A 467 -6.73 -1.99 27.39
C ILE A 467 -6.49 -0.49 27.25
N ALA A 468 -6.27 0.02 26.04
CA ALA A 468 -6.11 1.45 25.78
C ALA A 468 -7.34 2.25 26.23
N THR A 469 -8.54 1.78 25.90
CA THR A 469 -9.80 2.43 26.31
C THR A 469 -9.90 2.51 27.84
N LEU A 470 -9.64 1.41 28.54
CA LEU A 470 -9.68 1.39 29.99
C LEU A 470 -8.61 2.29 30.62
N THR A 471 -7.40 2.33 30.06
CA THR A 471 -6.33 3.27 30.48
C THR A 471 -6.76 4.73 30.32
N LEU A 472 -7.37 5.08 29.19
CA LEU A 472 -7.90 6.43 28.97
C LEU A 472 -9.06 6.75 29.93
N MET A 473 -9.95 5.80 30.24
CA MET A 473 -10.97 5.99 31.27
C MET A 473 -10.35 6.26 32.64
N MET A 474 -9.32 5.51 33.04
CA MET A 474 -8.62 5.72 34.30
C MET A 474 -7.91 7.09 34.33
N HIS A 475 -7.38 7.54 33.19
CA HIS A 475 -6.83 8.88 33.05
C HIS A 475 -7.89 9.97 33.25
N PHE A 476 -9.03 9.89 32.57
CA PHE A 476 -10.12 10.86 32.73
C PHE A 476 -10.77 10.83 34.12
N GLU A 477 -10.70 9.70 34.83
CA GLU A 477 -11.09 9.59 36.24
C GLU A 477 -10.04 10.16 37.21
N GLY A 478 -8.89 10.63 36.71
CA GLY A 478 -7.79 11.17 37.51
C GLY A 478 -7.08 10.11 38.36
N LYS A 479 -7.14 8.84 37.97
CA LYS A 479 -6.50 7.72 38.68
C LYS A 479 -5.07 7.43 38.21
N LEU A 480 -4.73 7.86 37.00
CA LEU A 480 -3.38 7.85 36.45
C LEU A 480 -3.18 9.04 35.50
N ASP A 481 -1.94 9.48 35.28
CA ASP A 481 -1.60 10.39 34.19
C ASP A 481 -0.94 9.63 33.04
N LEU A 482 -1.23 10.03 31.79
CA LEU A 482 -0.60 9.41 30.63
C LEU A 482 0.88 9.79 30.48
N ASP A 483 1.29 10.91 31.09
CA ASP A 483 2.69 11.35 31.16
C ASP A 483 3.46 10.76 32.34
N ASP A 484 2.80 9.95 33.17
CA ASP A 484 3.47 9.28 34.27
C ASP A 484 4.46 8.23 33.79
N SER A 485 5.63 8.22 34.42
CA SER A 485 6.61 7.15 34.28
C SER A 485 6.03 5.80 34.74
N ILE A 486 6.34 4.73 34.00
CA ILE A 486 5.95 3.37 34.39
C ILE A 486 6.49 2.96 35.77
N THR A 487 7.57 3.58 36.24
CA THR A 487 8.15 3.35 37.58
C THR A 487 7.25 3.77 38.74
N MET A 488 6.25 4.63 38.49
CA MET A 488 5.28 5.01 39.52
C MET A 488 4.28 3.90 39.83
N TYR A 489 4.08 2.97 38.91
CA TYR A 489 3.05 1.95 38.99
C TYR A 489 3.60 0.53 39.09
N LEU A 490 4.74 0.25 38.43
CA LEU A 490 5.30 -1.08 38.37
C LEU A 490 6.41 -1.28 39.41
N PRO A 491 6.53 -2.48 39.99
CA PRO A 491 7.54 -2.77 41.00
C PRO A 491 8.97 -2.76 40.41
N GLU A 492 9.95 -2.43 41.26
CA GLU A 492 11.39 -2.46 40.92
C GLU A 492 11.87 -3.81 40.35
N SER A 493 11.20 -4.92 40.70
CA SER A 493 11.50 -6.24 40.13
C SER A 493 11.26 -6.34 38.63
N ILE A 494 10.42 -5.47 38.06
CA ILE A 494 10.14 -5.35 36.63
C ILE A 494 10.94 -4.17 36.05
N THR A 495 10.83 -2.99 36.66
CA THR A 495 11.37 -1.75 36.07
C THR A 495 12.89 -1.70 36.02
N ASN A 496 13.61 -2.34 36.96
CA ASN A 496 15.07 -2.45 36.91
C ASN A 496 15.58 -3.33 35.76
N ARG A 497 14.68 -4.10 35.11
CA ARG A 497 14.98 -5.00 33.99
C ARG A 497 14.52 -4.45 32.64
N ILE A 498 14.06 -3.20 32.61
CA ILE A 498 13.65 -2.47 31.41
C ILE A 498 14.55 -1.25 31.28
N GLN A 499 15.27 -1.16 30.17
CA GLN A 499 16.10 0.00 29.88
C GLN A 499 15.23 1.25 29.71
N TYR A 500 15.65 2.38 30.30
CA TYR A 500 14.92 3.66 30.31
C TYR A 500 13.56 3.66 31.03
N ALA A 501 13.28 2.69 31.92
CA ALA A 501 12.00 2.60 32.61
C ALA A 501 11.55 3.91 33.31
N ASP A 502 12.48 4.68 33.87
CA ASP A 502 12.20 5.96 34.51
C ASP A 502 11.76 7.07 33.53
N GLN A 503 12.06 6.92 32.24
CA GLN A 503 11.74 7.87 31.18
C GLN A 503 10.55 7.46 30.31
N ILE A 504 10.09 6.20 30.41
CA ILE A 504 8.96 5.69 29.63
C ILE A 504 7.65 6.14 30.26
N ALA A 505 6.88 6.94 29.53
CA ALA A 505 5.53 7.36 29.88
C ALA A 505 4.47 6.36 29.42
N ILE A 506 3.33 6.29 30.12
CA ILE A 506 2.20 5.43 29.73
C ILE A 506 1.74 5.71 28.30
N ARG A 507 1.68 6.97 27.86
CA ARG A 507 1.31 7.31 26.47
C ARG A 507 2.23 6.67 25.43
N GLN A 508 3.50 6.50 25.76
CA GLN A 508 4.51 5.93 24.86
C GLN A 508 4.32 4.42 24.70
N MET A 509 3.78 3.74 25.71
CA MET A 509 3.36 2.35 25.58
C MET A 509 2.10 2.24 24.70
N LEU A 510 1.13 3.14 24.88
CA LEU A 510 -0.13 3.10 24.12
C LEU A 510 0.06 3.33 22.61
N ASN A 511 1.06 4.11 22.22
CA ASN A 511 1.37 4.45 20.83
C ASN A 511 2.64 3.77 20.27
N HIS A 512 3.22 2.81 21.01
CA HIS A 512 4.42 2.05 20.60
C HIS A 512 5.70 2.87 20.36
N THR A 513 5.83 4.01 21.05
CA THR A 513 7.06 4.83 21.04
C THR A 513 7.88 4.67 22.32
N SER A 514 7.69 3.60 23.08
CA SER A 514 8.39 3.36 24.35
C SER A 514 9.84 2.88 24.17
N GLY A 515 10.12 2.22 23.04
CA GLY A 515 11.39 1.54 22.78
C GLY A 515 11.52 0.17 23.48
N ILE A 516 10.48 -0.29 24.20
CA ILE A 516 10.50 -1.57 24.92
C ILE A 516 10.50 -2.73 23.93
N PHE A 517 11.46 -3.65 24.09
CA PHE A 517 11.58 -4.86 23.29
C PHE A 517 10.27 -5.65 23.26
N ASN A 518 9.89 -6.12 22.07
CA ASN A 518 8.66 -6.87 21.87
C ASN A 518 8.85 -8.35 22.21
N THR A 519 8.05 -8.88 23.14
CA THR A 519 7.96 -10.31 23.47
C THR A 519 7.85 -11.22 22.24
N GLY A 520 7.10 -10.80 21.21
CA GLY A 520 6.92 -11.55 19.96
C GLY A 520 8.20 -11.74 19.14
N ASP A 521 9.21 -10.88 19.34
CA ASP A 521 10.49 -10.93 18.63
C ASP A 521 11.46 -11.92 19.30
N ASN A 522 11.14 -12.41 20.50
CA ASN A 522 11.93 -13.45 21.16
C ASN A 522 11.58 -14.83 20.59
N PRO A 523 12.47 -15.51 19.86
CA PRO A 523 12.16 -16.83 19.26
C PRO A 523 11.83 -17.90 20.30
N LYS A 524 12.28 -17.74 21.56
CA LYS A 524 11.94 -18.67 22.65
C LYS A 524 10.49 -18.54 23.09
N TYR A 525 9.87 -17.37 22.91
CA TYR A 525 8.47 -17.15 23.26
C TYR A 525 7.55 -18.05 22.43
N TRP A 526 7.70 -18.02 21.10
CA TRP A 526 6.92 -18.86 20.20
C TRP A 526 7.19 -20.35 20.41
N ALA A 527 8.46 -20.74 20.60
CA ALA A 527 8.80 -22.13 20.90
C ALA A 527 8.12 -22.63 22.19
N ALA A 528 8.03 -21.78 23.21
CA ALA A 528 7.37 -22.12 24.47
C ALA A 528 5.85 -22.21 24.34
N GLN A 529 5.23 -21.30 23.58
CA GLN A 529 3.79 -21.29 23.31
C GLN A 529 3.36 -22.52 22.49
N TYR A 530 4.07 -22.81 21.39
CA TYR A 530 3.77 -23.98 20.56
C TYR A 530 4.09 -25.30 21.24
N GLY A 531 5.11 -25.32 22.10
CA GLY A 531 5.48 -26.50 22.87
C GLY A 531 4.49 -26.87 23.99
N ASN A 532 3.68 -25.91 24.46
CA ASN A 532 2.73 -26.12 25.57
C ASN A 532 1.38 -25.40 25.33
N PRO A 533 0.61 -25.80 24.30
CA PRO A 533 -0.57 -25.06 23.85
C PRO A 533 -1.72 -25.01 24.88
N THR A 534 -1.71 -25.90 25.88
CA THR A 534 -2.71 -25.95 26.95
C THR A 534 -2.25 -25.30 28.26
N LYS A 535 -1.03 -24.75 28.31
CA LYS A 535 -0.56 -24.07 29.52
C LYS A 535 -1.29 -22.73 29.67
N GLU A 536 -1.77 -22.46 30.88
CA GLU A 536 -2.18 -21.11 31.27
C GLU A 536 -0.92 -20.32 31.64
N TRP A 537 -0.65 -19.26 30.87
CA TRP A 537 0.48 -18.37 31.09
C TRP A 537 0.02 -17.15 31.87
N THR A 538 0.76 -16.77 32.89
CA THR A 538 0.56 -15.49 33.59
C THR A 538 1.25 -14.35 32.84
N ASP A 539 0.77 -13.12 33.03
CA ASP A 539 1.37 -11.94 32.40
C ASP A 539 2.85 -11.80 32.74
N THR A 540 3.24 -12.10 33.99
CA THR A 540 4.64 -12.08 34.41
C THR A 540 5.48 -13.15 33.71
N GLU A 541 4.96 -14.36 33.51
CA GLU A 541 5.69 -15.40 32.76
C GLU A 541 5.89 -15.03 31.29
N VAL A 542 4.95 -14.30 30.69
CA VAL A 542 5.11 -13.79 29.31
C VAL A 542 6.14 -12.66 29.29
N LEU A 543 6.11 -11.74 30.25
CA LEU A 543 7.07 -10.63 30.34
C LEU A 543 8.52 -11.10 30.44
N GLU A 544 8.80 -12.25 31.05
CA GLU A 544 10.17 -12.81 31.12
C GLU A 544 10.85 -12.99 29.76
N PHE A 545 10.09 -13.06 28.66
CA PHE A 545 10.68 -13.10 27.31
C PHE A 545 11.11 -11.74 26.76
N ALA A 546 10.68 -10.62 27.37
CA ALA A 546 11.08 -9.26 26.98
C ALA A 546 11.99 -8.59 28.01
N LEU A 547 11.94 -8.99 29.27
CA LEU A 547 12.82 -8.42 30.31
C LEU A 547 14.30 -8.71 30.02
N ASP A 548 15.16 -7.80 30.45
CA ASP A 548 16.62 -7.80 30.25
C ASP A 548 17.06 -7.73 28.77
N GLN A 549 16.13 -7.55 27.83
CA GLN A 549 16.47 -7.22 26.44
C GLN A 549 16.82 -5.72 26.32
N PRO A 550 17.75 -5.35 25.42
CA PRO A 550 18.03 -3.95 25.16
C PRO A 550 16.79 -3.24 24.60
N ALA A 551 16.65 -1.94 24.90
CA ALA A 551 15.64 -1.13 24.23
C ALA A 551 15.98 -0.99 22.74
N ASN A 552 14.95 -0.98 21.90
CA ASN A 552 15.09 -0.77 20.46
C ASN A 552 15.57 0.66 20.15
N PHE A 553 15.14 1.64 20.96
CA PHE A 553 15.53 3.05 20.88
C PHE A 553 15.19 3.78 22.20
N GLU A 554 15.64 5.03 22.34
CA GLU A 554 15.29 5.87 23.50
C GLU A 554 13.80 6.29 23.46
N PRO A 555 13.09 6.34 24.61
CA PRO A 555 11.65 6.60 24.62
C PRO A 555 11.27 7.90 23.90
N GLY A 556 10.34 7.80 22.94
CA GLY A 556 9.84 8.92 22.14
C GLY A 556 10.71 9.33 20.96
N THR A 557 11.84 8.65 20.72
CA THR A 557 12.73 8.94 19.57
C THR A 557 12.48 8.03 18.35
N GLY A 558 11.64 7.00 18.50
CA GLY A 558 11.29 6.07 17.43
C GLY A 558 9.94 5.38 17.66
N TYR A 559 9.63 4.43 16.77
CA TYR A 559 8.43 3.61 16.81
C TYR A 559 8.81 2.13 16.59
N SER A 560 8.23 1.23 17.38
CA SER A 560 8.36 -0.21 17.19
C SER A 560 7.18 -0.89 17.88
N TYR A 561 6.38 -1.62 17.09
CA TYR A 561 5.25 -2.38 17.61
C TYR A 561 5.71 -3.32 18.73
N SER A 562 5.04 -3.27 19.88
CA SER A 562 5.40 -4.06 21.05
C SER A 562 4.18 -4.59 21.80
N ASP A 563 4.03 -5.91 21.84
CA ASP A 563 3.04 -6.56 22.70
C ASP A 563 3.38 -6.35 24.19
N THR A 564 4.66 -6.15 24.50
CA THR A 564 5.14 -5.91 25.87
C THR A 564 4.61 -4.59 26.44
N ASP A 565 4.45 -3.56 25.61
CA ASP A 565 3.81 -2.30 26.02
C ASP A 565 2.42 -2.52 26.64
N TYR A 566 1.61 -3.38 26.01
CA TYR A 566 0.23 -3.63 26.44
C TYR A 566 0.15 -4.63 27.60
N LEU A 567 1.11 -5.55 27.74
CA LEU A 567 1.26 -6.37 28.95
C LEU A 567 1.56 -5.49 30.17
N LEU A 568 2.53 -4.57 30.03
CA LEU A 568 2.89 -3.65 31.11
C LEU A 568 1.74 -2.69 31.43
N THR A 569 1.05 -2.18 30.41
CA THR A 569 -0.16 -1.34 30.59
C THR A 569 -1.25 -2.09 31.37
N GLY A 570 -1.45 -3.38 31.09
CA GLY A 570 -2.37 -4.24 31.85
C GLY A 570 -1.97 -4.35 33.34
N LEU A 571 -0.69 -4.54 33.63
CA LEU A 571 -0.19 -4.57 35.01
C LEU A 571 -0.33 -3.22 35.73
N ILE A 572 -0.16 -2.11 35.02
CA ILE A 572 -0.42 -0.77 35.57
C ILE A 572 -1.90 -0.63 35.93
N LEU A 573 -2.81 -1.06 35.04
CA LEU A 573 -4.25 -1.05 35.30
C LEU A 573 -4.60 -1.91 36.52
N ASP A 574 -4.03 -3.10 36.65
CA ASP A 574 -4.23 -3.97 37.82
C ASP A 574 -3.86 -3.26 39.12
N GLN A 575 -2.72 -2.57 39.12
CA GLN A 575 -2.23 -1.81 40.26
C GLN A 575 -3.16 -0.61 40.58
N VAL A 576 -3.58 0.14 39.56
CA VAL A 576 -4.46 1.31 39.71
C VAL A 576 -5.86 0.92 40.19
N LEU A 577 -6.37 -0.22 39.72
CA LEU A 577 -7.71 -0.72 40.05
C LEU A 577 -7.75 -1.48 41.39
N GLY A 578 -6.64 -2.10 41.78
CA GLY A 578 -6.54 -2.95 42.97
C GLY A 578 -7.06 -4.39 42.76
N HIS A 579 -7.39 -4.75 41.52
CA HIS A 579 -7.79 -6.08 41.06
C HIS A 579 -7.52 -6.20 39.56
N HIS A 580 -7.59 -7.41 39.02
CA HIS A 580 -7.28 -7.67 37.62
C HIS A 580 -8.20 -6.91 36.65
N HIS A 581 -7.62 -6.16 35.72
CA HIS A 581 -8.27 -5.22 34.80
C HIS A 581 -9.38 -5.85 33.96
N SER A 582 -9.32 -7.17 33.71
CA SER A 582 -10.39 -7.89 33.00
C SER A 582 -11.78 -7.75 33.63
N ALA A 583 -11.86 -7.53 34.95
CA ALA A 583 -13.14 -7.25 35.63
C ALA A 583 -13.74 -5.90 35.21
N ASP A 584 -12.89 -4.89 35.01
CA ASP A 584 -13.32 -3.55 34.57
C ASP A 584 -13.54 -3.52 33.07
N VAL A 585 -12.73 -4.23 32.27
CA VAL A 585 -13.02 -4.46 30.85
C VAL A 585 -14.42 -5.07 30.71
N ARG A 586 -14.78 -6.07 31.52
CA ARG A 586 -16.08 -6.75 31.45
C ARG A 586 -17.26 -5.90 31.94
N SER A 587 -17.04 -4.99 32.88
CA SER A 587 -18.13 -4.24 33.53
C SER A 587 -18.33 -2.84 32.96
N ARG A 588 -17.35 -2.29 32.25
CA ARG A 588 -17.36 -0.92 31.72
C ARG A 588 -17.35 -0.84 30.20
N ILE A 589 -16.85 -1.86 29.50
CA ILE A 589 -16.75 -1.96 28.04
C ILE A 589 -17.61 -3.14 27.59
#